data_AF-A0AAD2E3Y7-F1
#
_entry.id   AF-A0AAD2E3Y7-F1
#
_cell.length_a   1.000
_cell.length_b   1.000
_cell.length_c   1.000
_cell.angle_alpha   90.00
_cell.angle_beta   90.00
_cell.angle_gamma   90.00
#
_symmetry.space_group_name_H-M   'P 1'
#
loop_
_entity.id
_entity.type
_entity.pdbx_description
1 polymer ?
#
loop_
_entity_poly.entity_id
_entity_poly.type
_entity_poly.pdbx_seq_one_letter_code
_entity_poly.pdbx_strand_id
1 'polypeptide(L)'
;MIRMSEAHVRMHLKQHVTPQDMDMAIRVLLDSFISTQKFGVQKALQKGSSFKNYMIFKMDFNAIVLHLLRGLVKDALHLEEIVSGSTANLTHIDVKVEELQSKALDYGITDLNPLFKSTEFARANFVLDEGQGTIRHRLARCWIGFEGIRM
;
A
#
# COMPACT_ATOMS: atom_id res chain seq x y z
N MET A 1 -14.01 21.61 -6.72
CA MET A 1 -13.83 20.56 -7.75
C MET A 1 -13.35 21.12 -9.08
N ILE A 2 -14.10 22.02 -9.77
CA ILE A 2 -13.71 22.58 -11.08
C ILE A 2 -12.30 23.20 -11.09
N ARG A 3 -11.96 24.00 -10.07
CA ARG A 3 -10.61 24.59 -9.92
C ARG A 3 -9.50 23.55 -9.72
N MET A 4 -9.79 22.44 -9.05
CA MET A 4 -8.83 21.35 -8.83
C MET A 4 -8.57 20.57 -10.13
N SER A 5 -9.62 20.32 -10.91
CA SER A 5 -9.49 19.70 -12.24
C SER A 5 -8.72 20.61 -13.21
N GLU A 6 -9.02 21.91 -13.22
CA GLU A 6 -8.28 22.89 -14.01
C GLU A 6 -6.80 22.96 -13.61
N ALA A 7 -6.50 22.93 -12.31
CA ALA A 7 -5.12 22.90 -11.82
C ALA A 7 -4.37 21.63 -12.28
N HIS A 8 -5.00 20.46 -12.20
CA HIS A 8 -4.41 19.19 -12.65
C HIS A 8 -4.09 19.20 -14.15
N VAL A 9 -4.97 19.79 -14.97
CA VAL A 9 -4.80 19.98 -16.42
C VAL A 9 -3.63 20.93 -16.71
N ARG A 10 -3.56 22.06 -16.00
CA ARG A 10 -2.47 23.04 -16.13
C ARG A 10 -1.11 22.46 -15.74
N MET A 11 -1.05 21.59 -14.71
CA MET A 11 0.18 20.88 -14.32
C MET A 11 0.68 19.93 -15.42
N HIS A 12 -0.24 19.34 -16.18
CA HIS A 12 0.08 18.45 -17.30
C HIS A 12 0.19 19.19 -18.65
N LEU A 13 0.22 20.53 -18.64
CA LEU A 13 0.30 21.39 -19.83
C LEU A 13 -0.79 21.11 -20.88
N LYS A 14 -1.94 20.57 -20.45
CA LYS A 14 -3.10 20.31 -21.31
C LYS A 14 -3.99 21.55 -21.39
N GLN A 15 -4.74 21.70 -22.48
CA GLN A 15 -5.69 22.81 -22.66
C GLN A 15 -7.15 22.45 -22.34
N HIS A 16 -7.49 21.16 -22.33
CA HIS A 16 -8.85 20.68 -22.12
C HIS A 16 -8.91 19.74 -20.92
N VAL A 17 -10.00 19.86 -20.14
CA VAL A 17 -10.27 19.00 -19.00
C VAL A 17 -10.78 17.65 -19.49
N THR A 18 -10.09 16.59 -19.10
CA THR A 18 -10.50 15.21 -19.39
C THR A 18 -11.25 14.61 -18.19
N PRO A 19 -12.10 13.59 -18.38
CA PRO A 19 -12.80 12.91 -17.28
C PRO A 19 -11.85 12.44 -16.17
N GLN A 20 -10.64 12.01 -16.53
CA GLN A 20 -9.62 11.58 -15.58
C GLN A 20 -9.15 12.70 -14.64
N ASP A 21 -9.13 13.96 -15.11
CA ASP A 21 -8.77 15.13 -14.29
C ASP A 21 -9.91 15.49 -13.32
N MET A 22 -11.16 15.15 -13.67
CA MET A 22 -12.30 15.24 -12.75
C MET A 22 -12.23 14.16 -11.68
N ASP A 23 -11.92 12.92 -12.05
CA ASP A 23 -11.75 11.82 -11.10
C ASP A 23 -10.64 12.11 -10.08
N MET A 24 -9.52 12.69 -10.53
CA MET A 24 -8.44 13.15 -9.65
C MET A 24 -8.90 14.25 -8.69
N ALA A 25 -9.68 15.22 -9.18
CA ALA A 25 -10.23 16.28 -8.34
C ALA A 25 -11.26 15.77 -7.31
N ILE A 26 -12.08 14.79 -7.70
CA ILE A 26 -13.03 14.12 -6.80
C ILE A 26 -12.26 13.37 -5.72
N ARG A 27 -11.21 12.62 -6.09
CA ARG A 27 -10.36 11.90 -5.13
C ARG A 27 -9.73 12.82 -4.10
N VAL A 28 -9.08 13.92 -4.53
CA VAL A 28 -8.45 14.89 -3.61
C VAL A 28 -9.49 15.53 -2.68
N LEU A 29 -10.68 15.84 -3.21
CA LEU A 29 -11.77 16.41 -2.41
C LEU A 29 -12.31 15.42 -1.37
N LEU A 30 -12.50 14.16 -1.75
CA LEU A 30 -12.97 13.11 -0.84
C LEU A 30 -11.94 12.83 0.26
N ASP A 31 -10.65 12.80 -0.06
CA ASP A 31 -9.58 12.56 0.90
C ASP A 31 -9.50 13.69 1.96
N SER A 32 -9.57 14.94 1.50
CA SER A 32 -9.66 16.11 2.40
C SER A 32 -10.94 16.09 3.25
N PHE A 33 -12.08 15.66 2.67
CA PHE A 33 -13.33 15.58 3.42
C PHE A 33 -13.27 14.49 4.49
N ILE A 34 -12.85 13.27 4.13
CA ILE A 34 -12.76 12.12 5.03
C ILE A 34 -11.78 12.42 6.16
N SER A 35 -10.60 12.95 5.88
CA SER A 35 -9.59 13.25 6.92
C SER A 35 -10.08 14.21 8.01
N THR A 36 -11.06 15.07 7.72
CA THR A 36 -11.66 15.99 8.71
C THR A 36 -12.81 15.39 9.53
N GLN A 37 -13.28 14.18 9.21
CA GLN A 37 -14.38 13.53 9.92
C GLN A 37 -13.93 12.77 11.16
N LYS A 38 -14.86 12.50 12.09
CA LYS A 38 -14.61 11.61 13.24
C LYS A 38 -14.33 10.18 12.77
N PHE A 39 -13.46 9.46 13.47
CA PHE A 39 -13.01 8.10 13.10
C PHE A 39 -14.12 7.11 12.71
N GLY A 40 -15.25 7.11 13.42
CA GLY A 40 -16.38 6.24 13.08
C GLY A 40 -17.01 6.58 11.72
N VAL A 41 -17.14 7.87 11.41
CA VAL A 41 -17.66 8.37 10.13
C VAL A 41 -16.63 8.18 9.02
N GLN A 42 -15.34 8.35 9.32
CA GLN A 42 -14.24 8.06 8.39
C GLN A 42 -14.30 6.62 7.90
N LYS A 43 -14.36 5.65 8.82
CA LYS A 43 -14.46 4.24 8.47
C LYS A 43 -15.74 3.92 7.68
N ALA A 44 -16.86 4.55 8.02
CA ALA A 44 -18.11 4.36 7.28
C ALA A 44 -18.02 4.91 5.84
N LEU A 45 -17.45 6.11 5.66
CA LEU A 45 -17.30 6.75 4.35
C LEU A 45 -16.26 6.06 3.47
N GLN A 46 -15.14 5.60 4.04
CA GLN A 46 -14.11 4.83 3.33
C GLN A 46 -14.64 3.47 2.85
N LYS A 47 -15.53 2.84 3.63
CA LYS A 47 -16.17 1.56 3.29
C LYS A 47 -17.41 1.72 2.39
N GLY A 48 -17.90 2.94 2.18
CA GLY A 48 -19.04 3.20 1.32
C GLY A 48 -18.73 2.88 -0.15
N SER A 49 -19.52 1.98 -0.76
CA SER A 49 -19.28 1.52 -2.15
C SER A 49 -19.26 2.65 -3.19
N SER A 50 -19.96 3.76 -2.94
CA SER A 50 -20.05 4.89 -3.89
C SER A 50 -18.77 5.71 -4.01
N PHE A 51 -17.98 5.83 -2.93
CA PHE A 51 -16.76 6.65 -2.90
C PHE A 51 -15.50 5.83 -3.20
N LYS A 52 -15.57 4.51 -2.98
CA LYS A 52 -14.47 3.58 -3.19
C LYS A 52 -13.93 3.62 -4.64
N ASN A 53 -14.80 3.74 -5.63
CA ASN A 53 -14.41 3.79 -7.05
C ASN A 53 -13.48 4.99 -7.37
N TYR A 54 -13.70 6.13 -6.73
CA TYR A 54 -12.89 7.34 -6.95
C TYR A 54 -11.59 7.32 -6.14
N MET A 55 -11.54 6.62 -5.01
CA MET A 55 -10.30 6.44 -4.24
C MET A 55 -9.32 5.47 -4.91
N ILE A 56 -9.84 4.42 -5.56
CA ILE A 56 -9.04 3.36 -6.19
C ILE A 56 -8.49 3.78 -7.57
N PHE A 57 -9.03 4.84 -8.17
CA PHE A 57 -8.58 5.34 -9.46
C PHE A 57 -7.09 5.74 -9.44
N LYS A 58 -6.29 5.13 -10.33
CA LYS A 58 -4.82 5.24 -10.44
C LYS A 58 -4.01 4.76 -9.24
N MET A 59 -4.59 3.93 -8.35
CA MET A 59 -3.76 3.26 -7.36
C MET A 59 -2.89 2.20 -8.05
N ASP A 60 -1.58 2.31 -7.92
CA ASP A 60 -0.65 1.26 -8.31
C ASP A 60 -0.77 0.12 -7.29
N PHE A 61 -1.64 -0.83 -7.62
CA PHE A 61 -1.98 -1.95 -6.75
C PHE A 61 -0.73 -2.73 -6.34
N ASN A 62 0.24 -2.89 -7.25
CA ASN A 62 1.47 -3.61 -6.97
C ASN A 62 2.32 -2.84 -5.93
N ALA A 63 2.45 -1.53 -6.11
CA ALA A 63 3.18 -0.69 -5.15
C ALA A 63 2.51 -0.66 -3.77
N ILE A 64 1.17 -0.64 -3.70
CA ILE A 64 0.43 -0.67 -2.45
C ILE A 64 0.64 -2.00 -1.73
N VAL A 65 0.46 -3.12 -2.42
CA VAL A 65 0.63 -4.43 -1.80
C VAL A 65 2.08 -4.65 -1.34
N LEU A 66 3.06 -4.16 -2.11
CA LEU A 66 4.47 -4.15 -1.67
C LEU A 66 4.69 -3.32 -0.41
N HIS A 67 4.05 -2.16 -0.30
CA HIS A 67 4.13 -1.33 0.90
C HIS A 67 3.52 -2.03 2.11
N LEU A 68 2.35 -2.67 1.95
CA LEU A 68 1.71 -3.48 2.99
C LEU A 68 2.61 -4.64 3.43
N LEU A 69 3.21 -5.34 2.48
CA LEU A 69 4.10 -6.47 2.75
C LEU A 69 5.34 -6.02 3.51
N ARG A 70 5.95 -4.87 3.16
CA ARG A 70 7.05 -4.27 3.92
C ARG A 70 6.64 -3.91 5.35
N GLY A 71 5.43 -3.38 5.53
CA GLY A 71 4.86 -3.12 6.85
C GLY A 71 4.76 -4.40 7.69
N LEU A 72 4.23 -5.48 7.11
CA LEU A 72 4.12 -6.78 7.77
C LEU A 72 5.48 -7.37 8.15
N VAL A 73 6.48 -7.26 7.27
CA VAL A 73 7.86 -7.69 7.56
C VAL A 73 8.45 -6.90 8.74
N LYS A 74 8.19 -5.59 8.79
CA LYS A 74 8.65 -4.73 9.90
C LYS A 74 7.95 -5.07 11.21
N ASP A 75 6.64 -5.33 11.18
CA ASP A 75 5.87 -5.75 12.35
C ASP A 75 6.40 -7.10 12.88
N ALA A 76 6.66 -8.07 11.99
CA ALA A 76 7.26 -9.36 12.33
C ALA A 76 8.66 -9.23 12.93
N LEU A 77 9.51 -8.36 12.35
CA LEU A 77 10.84 -8.05 12.91
C LEU A 77 10.77 -7.49 14.32
N HIS A 78 9.87 -6.54 14.55
CA HIS A 78 9.71 -5.89 15.85
C HIS A 78 9.21 -6.87 16.91
N LEU A 79 8.29 -7.79 16.53
CA LEU A 79 7.85 -8.86 17.43
C LEU A 79 9.00 -9.82 17.78
N GLU A 80 9.78 -10.25 16.79
CA GLU A 80 10.96 -11.09 17.02
C GLU A 80 12.02 -10.40 17.88
N GLU A 81 12.22 -9.09 17.70
CA GLU A 81 13.14 -8.30 18.53
C GLU A 81 12.69 -8.28 20.01
N ILE A 82 11.40 -8.10 20.27
CA ILE A 82 10.83 -8.11 21.62
C ILE A 82 10.95 -9.50 22.25
N VAL A 83 10.63 -10.56 21.49
CA VAL A 83 10.56 -11.93 22.01
C VAL A 83 11.95 -12.53 22.20
N SER A 84 12.83 -12.41 21.21
CA SER A 84 14.14 -13.06 21.19
C SER A 84 15.28 -12.15 21.64
N GLY A 85 15.06 -10.83 21.78
CA GLY A 85 16.07 -9.86 22.21
C GLY A 85 17.21 -9.63 21.21
N SER A 86 17.17 -10.26 20.03
CA SER A 86 18.17 -10.13 18.97
C SER A 86 17.59 -10.49 17.60
N THR A 87 17.68 -9.56 16.65
CA THR A 87 17.30 -9.76 15.24
C THR A 87 18.50 -10.16 14.37
N ALA A 88 19.70 -10.21 14.94
CA ALA A 88 20.96 -10.36 14.21
C ALA A 88 21.16 -11.74 13.57
N ASN A 89 20.43 -12.77 14.01
CA ASN A 89 20.56 -14.14 13.53
C ASN A 89 19.48 -14.54 12.50
N LEU A 90 18.51 -13.65 12.21
CA LEU A 90 17.46 -13.96 11.25
C LEU A 90 17.98 -13.76 9.83
N THR A 91 18.11 -14.88 9.10
CA THR A 91 18.51 -14.89 7.68
C THR A 91 17.31 -14.67 6.75
N HIS A 92 16.10 -14.91 7.24
CA HIS A 92 14.85 -14.78 6.51
C HIS A 92 13.68 -14.50 7.48
N ILE A 93 12.64 -13.86 6.97
CA ILE A 93 11.35 -13.68 7.65
C ILE A 93 10.28 -14.30 6.79
N ASP A 94 9.40 -15.05 7.44
CA ASP A 94 8.30 -15.74 6.82
C ASP A 94 6.99 -15.04 7.18
N VAL A 95 6.30 -14.48 6.18
CA VAL A 95 5.01 -13.79 6.34
C VAL A 95 3.91 -14.63 5.70
N LYS A 96 2.80 -14.86 6.40
CA LYS A 96 1.68 -15.65 5.87
C LYS A 96 0.93 -14.87 4.79
N VAL A 97 0.57 -15.54 3.70
CA VAL A 97 -0.23 -14.93 2.62
C VAL A 97 -1.62 -14.51 3.10
N GLU A 98 -2.20 -15.26 4.03
CA GLU A 98 -3.51 -14.92 4.63
C GLU A 98 -3.52 -13.55 5.31
N GLU A 99 -2.42 -13.18 5.96
CA GLU A 99 -2.30 -11.89 6.65
C GLU A 99 -2.18 -10.74 5.65
N LEU A 100 -1.42 -10.94 4.58
CA LEU A 100 -1.35 -10.00 3.46
C LEU A 100 -2.72 -9.84 2.79
N GLN A 101 -3.44 -10.94 2.57
CA GLN A 101 -4.77 -10.93 1.96
C GLN A 101 -5.79 -10.17 2.81
N SER A 102 -5.77 -10.38 4.13
CA SER A 102 -6.64 -9.64 5.06
C SER A 102 -6.37 -8.14 4.99
N LYS A 103 -5.10 -7.71 5.04
CA LYS A 103 -4.74 -6.29 4.90
C LYS A 103 -5.07 -5.75 3.51
N ALA A 104 -4.87 -6.52 2.44
CA ALA A 104 -5.18 -6.12 1.07
C ALA A 104 -6.69 -5.93 0.84
N LEU A 105 -7.53 -6.72 1.52
CA LEU A 105 -8.99 -6.61 1.44
C LEU A 105 -9.50 -5.27 1.96
N ASP A 106 -8.86 -4.70 2.99
CA ASP A 106 -9.18 -3.36 3.50
C ASP A 106 -8.97 -2.26 2.42
N TYR A 107 -8.01 -2.47 1.52
CA TYR A 107 -7.78 -1.60 0.36
C TYR A 107 -8.64 -1.98 -0.85
N GLY A 108 -9.48 -3.01 -0.73
CA GLY A 108 -10.33 -3.50 -1.80
C GLY A 108 -9.60 -4.32 -2.87
N ILE A 109 -8.41 -4.82 -2.57
CA ILE A 109 -7.60 -5.64 -3.47
C ILE A 109 -7.94 -7.10 -3.20
N THR A 110 -8.61 -7.73 -4.15
CA THR A 110 -9.03 -9.15 -4.04
C THR A 110 -8.08 -10.10 -4.76
N ASP A 111 -7.33 -9.61 -5.76
CA ASP A 111 -6.43 -10.44 -6.57
C ASP A 111 -4.96 -10.06 -6.33
N LEU A 112 -4.18 -11.01 -5.82
CA LEU A 112 -2.74 -10.87 -5.54
C LEU A 112 -1.88 -11.57 -6.59
N ASN A 113 -2.48 -12.37 -7.48
CA ASN A 113 -1.79 -13.03 -8.59
C ASN A 113 -0.96 -12.10 -9.48
N PRO A 114 -1.43 -10.89 -9.85
CA PRO A 114 -0.63 -9.98 -10.68
C PRO A 114 0.65 -9.55 -10.00
N LEU A 115 0.69 -9.48 -8.66
CA LEU A 115 1.88 -9.14 -7.90
C LEU A 115 2.91 -10.27 -7.89
N PHE A 116 2.48 -11.51 -7.67
CA PHE A 116 3.39 -12.66 -7.60
C PHE A 116 4.12 -12.91 -8.94
N LYS A 117 3.50 -12.53 -10.05
CA LYS A 117 4.09 -12.62 -11.40
C LYS A 117 4.91 -11.39 -11.79
N SER A 118 4.86 -10.34 -10.97
CA SER A 118 5.44 -9.04 -11.28
C SER A 118 6.94 -9.00 -10.97
N THR A 119 7.70 -8.23 -11.75
CA THR A 119 9.16 -8.08 -11.53
C THR A 119 9.49 -7.34 -10.24
N GLU A 120 8.54 -6.57 -9.72
CA GLU A 120 8.64 -5.74 -8.52
C GLU A 120 8.72 -6.62 -7.26
N PHE A 121 8.04 -7.77 -7.25
CA PHE A 121 8.14 -8.77 -6.18
C PHE A 121 9.54 -9.39 -6.11
N ALA A 122 10.08 -9.79 -7.26
CA ALA A 122 11.43 -10.33 -7.36
C ALA A 122 12.52 -9.30 -7.01
N ARG A 123 12.35 -8.04 -7.46
CA ARG A 123 13.28 -6.93 -7.12
C ARG A 123 13.32 -6.62 -5.63
N ALA A 124 12.26 -6.93 -4.89
CA ALA A 124 12.17 -6.69 -3.46
C ALA A 124 12.62 -7.89 -2.60
N ASN A 125 13.32 -8.88 -3.19
CA ASN A 125 13.86 -10.06 -2.50
C ASN A 125 12.81 -10.93 -1.77
N PHE A 126 11.58 -10.91 -2.28
CA PHE A 126 10.53 -11.81 -1.83
C PHE A 126 10.49 -13.08 -2.68
N VAL A 127 10.26 -14.21 -2.02
CA VAL A 127 10.06 -15.52 -2.64
C VAL A 127 8.75 -16.08 -2.13
N LEU A 128 7.85 -16.44 -3.03
CA LEU A 128 6.60 -17.11 -2.70
C LEU A 128 6.86 -18.61 -2.55
N ASP A 129 6.46 -19.18 -1.41
CA ASP A 129 6.39 -20.62 -1.20
C ASP A 129 4.91 -21.04 -1.32
N GLU A 130 4.51 -21.46 -2.52
CA GLU A 130 3.12 -21.87 -2.81
C GLU A 130 2.70 -23.12 -2.03
N GLY A 131 3.66 -23.96 -1.61
CA GLY A 131 3.37 -25.18 -0.85
C GLY A 131 3.01 -24.91 0.60
N GLN A 132 3.53 -23.83 1.19
CA GLN A 132 3.28 -23.45 2.59
C GLN A 132 2.34 -22.23 2.72
N GLY A 133 2.04 -21.52 1.63
CA GLY A 133 1.26 -20.28 1.68
C GLY A 133 2.00 -19.14 2.38
N THR A 134 3.32 -19.11 2.24
CA THR A 134 4.21 -18.20 2.98
C THR A 134 5.09 -17.41 2.02
N ILE A 135 5.23 -16.12 2.29
CA ILE A 135 6.14 -15.22 1.58
C ILE A 135 7.41 -15.13 2.40
N ARG A 136 8.50 -15.67 1.86
CA ARG A 136 9.83 -15.58 2.47
C ARG A 136 10.51 -14.30 1.99
N HIS A 137 10.96 -13.49 2.93
CA HIS A 137 11.76 -12.31 2.64
C HIS A 137 13.20 -12.54 3.10
N ARG A 138 14.16 -12.48 2.17
CA ARG A 138 15.58 -12.57 2.52
C ARG A 138 16.07 -11.24 3.07
N LEU A 139 16.44 -11.24 4.34
CA LEU A 139 17.10 -10.10 4.97
C LEU A 139 18.54 -10.00 4.44
N ALA A 140 18.76 -9.16 3.43
CA ALA A 140 20.12 -8.69 3.17
C ALA A 140 20.57 -7.89 4.40
N ARG A 141 21.82 -8.06 4.85
CA ARG A 141 22.39 -7.37 6.03
C ARG A 141 22.34 -5.82 5.98
N CYS A 142 21.78 -5.24 4.93
CA CYS A 142 21.61 -3.83 4.67
C CYS A 142 20.12 -3.42 4.70
N TRP A 143 19.37 -3.84 5.73
CA TRP A 143 18.01 -3.30 6.00
C TRP A 143 18.01 -2.24 7.11
N ILE A 144 19.12 -2.11 7.84
CA ILE A 144 19.31 -1.14 8.91
C ILE A 144 20.01 0.09 8.33
N GLY A 145 19.28 0.94 7.62
CA GLY A 145 19.88 2.22 7.21
C GLY A 145 19.22 2.90 6.05
N PHE A 146 17.91 3.12 6.07
CA PHE A 146 17.33 4.21 5.26
C PHE A 146 15.95 4.63 5.78
N GLU A 147 15.86 5.09 7.02
CA GLU A 147 14.78 5.98 7.46
C GLU A 147 15.17 6.73 8.74
N GLY A 148 16.18 7.59 8.58
CA GLY A 148 16.63 8.56 9.57
C GLY A 148 16.70 9.95 8.95
N ILE A 149 15.60 10.43 8.38
CA ILE A 149 15.34 11.86 8.21
C ILE A 149 14.03 12.16 8.92
N ARG A 150 14.17 12.27 10.23
CA ARG A 150 13.21 12.92 11.12
C ARG A 150 13.61 14.40 11.11
N MET A 151 12.75 15.27 10.61
CA MET A 151 12.80 16.70 10.95
C MET A 151 12.39 16.89 12.40
#